data_AF-A0A2A5HUH5-F1
#
_entry.id   AF-A0A2A5HUH5-F1
#
_cell.length_a   1.000
_cell.length_b   1.000
_cell.length_c   1.000
_cell.angle_alpha   90.00
_cell.angle_beta   90.00
_cell.angle_gamma   90.00
#
_symmetry.space_group_name_H-M   'P 1'
#
loop_
_entity.id
_entity.type
_entity.pdbx_description
1 polymer ?
#
loop_
_entity_poly.entity_id
_entity_poly.type
_entity_poly.pdbx_seq_one_letter_code
_entity_poly.pdbx_strand_id
1 'polypeptide(L)'
;MRNPDQANNMTSKDLSSSTIELRKYILSDDVTVDSEEFLPFAAAVEVLESTPTTIKNRIETGEVLQKSFFLKGEKVKMYRGVKIGGVKKLMLKKMEQREVLRKHIMNCVASQELTTYADAMDDADMNWRSPPDTKFCNHVLEEMSRESFEETVDPGRPCLITSIVVSKNERIPTESYFSCAINLGLLEHEATKEERYDFWKKQKELAFELYGKNN
;
A
#
# COMPACT_ATOMS: atom_id res chain seq x y z
N MET A 1 10.39 29.77 -34.70
CA MET A 1 9.59 28.53 -34.78
C MET A 1 10.22 27.53 -33.82
N ARG A 2 9.55 27.16 -32.73
CA ARG A 2 10.04 26.13 -31.78
C ARG A 2 9.38 24.80 -32.11
N ASN A 3 10.18 23.74 -32.18
CA ASN A 3 9.77 22.39 -32.51
C ASN A 3 8.76 21.84 -31.49
N PRO A 4 7.68 21.15 -31.91
CA PRO A 4 6.67 20.58 -31.01
C PRO A 4 7.06 19.21 -30.40
N ASP A 5 8.23 18.65 -30.71
CA ASP A 5 8.56 17.25 -30.39
C ASP A 5 9.33 17.02 -29.06
N GLN A 6 9.24 17.93 -28.08
CA GLN A 6 9.92 17.76 -26.79
C GLN A 6 9.00 17.45 -25.60
N ALA A 7 7.76 17.03 -25.83
CA ALA A 7 6.79 16.80 -24.75
C ALA A 7 6.74 15.37 -24.18
N ASN A 8 7.51 14.40 -24.69
CA ASN A 8 7.24 12.98 -24.40
C ASN A 8 8.48 12.13 -24.11
N ASN A 9 9.36 12.55 -23.21
CA ASN A 9 10.38 11.67 -22.62
C ASN A 9 10.66 12.06 -21.17
N MET A 10 9.64 12.00 -20.30
CA MET A 10 9.87 11.91 -18.85
C MET A 10 10.26 10.48 -18.52
N THR A 11 11.39 10.28 -17.85
CA THR A 11 11.81 8.95 -17.40
C THR A 11 10.99 8.50 -16.19
N SER A 12 10.95 7.20 -15.89
CA SER A 12 10.23 6.67 -14.72
C SER A 12 10.71 7.24 -13.38
N LYS A 13 11.97 7.72 -13.32
CA LYS A 13 12.52 8.45 -12.17
C LYS A 13 11.98 9.89 -12.05
N ASP A 14 11.72 10.56 -13.16
CA ASP A 14 11.19 11.94 -13.14
C ASP A 14 9.72 11.95 -12.72
N LEU A 15 8.96 10.92 -13.12
CA LEU A 15 7.57 10.70 -12.72
C LEU A 15 7.44 10.29 -11.23
N SER A 16 8.40 9.54 -10.70
CA SER A 16 8.39 9.19 -9.27
C SER A 16 8.73 10.38 -8.38
N SER A 17 9.70 11.22 -8.79
CA SER A 17 10.04 12.46 -8.07
C SER A 17 8.87 13.44 -8.03
N SER A 18 8.17 13.63 -9.16
CA SER A 18 7.01 14.53 -9.23
C SER A 18 5.82 14.03 -8.39
N THR A 19 5.61 12.71 -8.33
CA THR A 19 4.55 12.12 -7.50
C THR A 19 4.86 12.29 -6.00
N ILE A 20 6.12 12.15 -5.59
CA ILE A 20 6.55 12.35 -4.20
C ILE A 20 6.35 13.82 -3.78
N GLU A 21 6.79 14.77 -4.60
CA GLU A 21 6.60 16.20 -4.33
C GLU A 21 5.12 16.55 -4.23
N LEU A 22 4.30 15.99 -5.13
CA LEU A 22 2.87 16.19 -5.11
C LEU A 22 2.21 15.62 -3.84
N ARG A 23 2.62 14.43 -3.39
CA ARG A 23 2.17 13.86 -2.11
C ARG A 23 2.53 14.76 -0.93
N LYS A 24 3.76 15.29 -0.90
CA LYS A 24 4.22 16.22 0.14
C LYS A 24 3.40 17.49 0.17
N TYR A 25 3.11 18.07 -0.99
CA TYR A 25 2.24 19.25 -1.11
C TYR A 25 0.82 18.96 -0.59
N ILE A 26 0.20 17.86 -1.05
CA ILE A 26 -1.16 17.50 -0.62
C ILE A 26 -1.24 17.27 0.90
N LEU A 27 -0.18 16.74 1.51
CA LEU A 27 -0.12 16.50 2.95
C LEU A 27 0.34 17.73 3.76
N SER A 28 0.83 18.80 3.14
CA SER A 28 1.28 20.01 3.86
C SER A 28 0.12 20.79 4.48
N ASP A 29 0.44 21.74 5.36
CA ASP A 29 -0.54 22.62 5.99
C ASP A 29 -1.20 23.61 5.00
N ASP A 30 -0.63 23.77 3.81
CA ASP A 30 -1.17 24.64 2.75
C ASP A 30 -2.45 24.07 2.14
N VAL A 31 -2.61 22.75 2.19
CA VAL A 31 -3.80 22.04 1.69
C VAL A 31 -4.65 21.60 2.87
N THR A 32 -5.92 21.95 2.88
CA THR A 32 -6.89 21.48 3.89
C THR A 32 -7.87 20.50 3.26
N VAL A 33 -8.62 19.75 4.09
CA VAL A 33 -9.69 18.86 3.58
C VAL A 33 -10.80 19.63 2.86
N ASP A 34 -10.91 20.93 3.11
CA ASP A 34 -11.90 21.82 2.49
C ASP A 34 -11.37 22.49 1.21
N SER A 35 -10.06 22.40 0.91
CA SER A 35 -9.42 23.05 -0.24
C SER A 35 -10.09 22.72 -1.57
N GLU A 36 -10.53 23.75 -2.30
CA GLU A 36 -11.30 23.70 -3.56
C GLU A 36 -10.46 23.56 -4.83
N GLU A 37 -9.13 23.57 -4.71
CA GLU A 37 -8.25 23.35 -5.85
C GLU A 37 -8.45 21.96 -6.46
N PHE A 38 -8.16 21.82 -7.75
CA PHE A 38 -8.33 20.57 -8.48
C PHE A 38 -6.99 20.01 -8.92
N LEU A 39 -6.76 18.75 -8.59
CA LEU A 39 -5.67 17.94 -9.10
C LEU A 39 -6.10 17.28 -10.43
N PRO A 40 -5.22 17.15 -11.44
CA PRO A 40 -5.51 16.34 -12.61
C PRO A 40 -5.95 14.92 -12.25
N PHE A 41 -6.93 14.37 -12.98
CA PHE A 41 -7.49 13.06 -12.66
C PHE A 41 -6.43 11.94 -12.64
N ALA A 42 -5.49 11.96 -13.58
CA ALA A 42 -4.38 10.99 -13.63
C ALA A 42 -3.48 11.09 -12.38
N ALA A 43 -3.13 12.31 -11.97
CA ALA A 43 -2.35 12.53 -10.76
C ALA A 43 -3.10 12.05 -9.50
N ALA A 44 -4.43 12.17 -9.44
CA ALA A 44 -5.21 11.62 -8.33
C ALA A 44 -5.14 10.09 -8.26
N VAL A 45 -5.16 9.42 -9.41
CA VAL A 45 -4.99 7.96 -9.52
C VAL A 45 -3.62 7.53 -9.00
N GLU A 46 -2.56 8.25 -9.39
CA GLU A 46 -1.17 7.95 -9.00
C GLU A 46 -0.91 8.23 -7.51
N VAL A 47 -1.31 9.40 -7.02
CA VAL A 47 -1.13 9.80 -5.61
C VAL A 47 -1.86 8.86 -4.67
N LEU A 48 -3.08 8.45 -5.02
CA LEU A 48 -3.89 7.54 -4.20
C LEU A 48 -3.57 6.07 -4.47
N GLU A 49 -2.63 5.75 -5.36
CA GLU A 49 -2.28 4.37 -5.76
C GLU A 49 -3.52 3.54 -6.10
N SER A 50 -4.45 4.16 -6.82
CA SER A 50 -5.77 3.60 -7.10
C SER A 50 -5.92 3.28 -8.58
N THR A 51 -7.12 2.88 -8.99
CA THR A 51 -7.46 2.70 -10.40
C THR A 51 -8.38 3.82 -10.87
N PRO A 52 -8.36 4.18 -12.17
CA PRO A 52 -9.33 5.12 -12.74
C PRO A 52 -10.78 4.76 -12.39
N THR A 53 -11.13 3.47 -12.42
CA THR A 53 -12.46 2.97 -12.05
C THR A 53 -12.79 3.24 -10.58
N THR A 54 -11.85 2.99 -9.67
CA THR A 54 -12.06 3.23 -8.24
C THR A 54 -12.30 4.71 -7.97
N ILE A 55 -11.47 5.60 -8.54
CA ILE A 55 -11.64 7.05 -8.36
C ILE A 55 -12.98 7.52 -8.95
N LYS A 56 -13.42 6.99 -10.10
CA LYS A 56 -14.75 7.28 -10.67
C LYS A 56 -15.87 6.86 -9.73
N ASN A 57 -15.82 5.67 -9.15
CA ASN A 57 -16.84 5.20 -8.21
C ASN A 57 -16.89 6.11 -6.97
N ARG A 58 -15.73 6.50 -6.41
CA ARG A 58 -15.68 7.43 -5.27
C ARG A 58 -16.28 8.79 -5.60
N ILE A 59 -16.04 9.28 -6.81
CA ILE A 59 -16.69 10.48 -7.35
C ILE A 59 -18.22 10.32 -7.44
N GLU A 60 -18.69 9.19 -7.96
CA GLU A 60 -20.13 8.91 -8.12
C GLU A 60 -20.86 8.76 -6.78
N THR A 61 -20.18 8.23 -5.76
CA THR A 61 -20.70 8.15 -4.38
C THR A 61 -20.63 9.48 -3.61
N GLY A 62 -20.01 10.52 -4.18
CA GLY A 62 -19.86 11.83 -3.55
C GLY A 62 -18.74 11.92 -2.50
N GLU A 63 -17.90 10.89 -2.37
CA GLU A 63 -16.76 10.88 -1.45
C GLU A 63 -15.68 11.89 -1.87
N VAL A 64 -15.53 12.11 -3.18
CA VAL A 64 -14.61 13.10 -3.76
C VAL A 64 -15.33 13.91 -4.83
N LEU A 65 -15.13 15.24 -4.81
CA LEU A 65 -15.72 16.13 -5.80
C LEU A 65 -14.87 16.21 -7.07
N GLN A 66 -15.51 16.31 -8.24
CA GLN A 66 -14.84 16.36 -9.54
C GLN A 66 -14.99 17.71 -10.26
N LYS A 67 -14.02 18.00 -11.13
CA LYS A 67 -14.17 18.94 -12.25
C LYS A 67 -14.38 18.14 -13.53
N SER A 68 -15.54 18.29 -14.16
CA SER A 68 -15.90 17.54 -15.37
C SER A 68 -16.49 18.42 -16.47
N PHE A 69 -16.49 17.92 -17.70
CA PHE A 69 -17.22 18.49 -18.83
C PHE A 69 -17.91 17.38 -19.63
N PHE A 70 -18.91 17.76 -20.41
CA PHE A 70 -19.57 16.88 -21.37
C PHE A 70 -19.03 17.13 -22.77
N LEU A 71 -18.77 16.06 -23.52
CA LEU A 71 -18.44 16.18 -24.94
C LEU A 71 -19.71 16.50 -25.72
N LYS A 72 -19.62 17.44 -26.66
CA LYS A 72 -20.76 17.88 -27.46
C LYS A 72 -21.26 16.70 -28.31
N GLY A 73 -22.51 16.28 -28.09
CA GLY A 73 -23.15 15.20 -28.83
C GLY A 73 -23.12 13.81 -28.17
N GLU A 74 -22.39 13.65 -27.07
CA GLU A 74 -22.31 12.37 -26.34
C GLU A 74 -22.77 12.51 -24.88
N LYS A 75 -23.39 11.46 -24.32
CA LYS A 75 -23.65 11.33 -22.88
C LYS A 75 -22.38 10.94 -22.09
N VAL A 76 -21.20 11.13 -22.66
CA VAL A 76 -19.92 10.74 -22.05
C VAL A 76 -19.38 11.90 -21.21
N LYS A 77 -19.30 11.66 -19.89
CA LYS A 77 -18.75 12.61 -18.91
C LYS A 77 -17.23 12.41 -18.81
N MET A 78 -16.47 13.48 -19.09
CA MET A 78 -15.01 13.49 -19.01
C MET A 78 -14.57 14.16 -17.70
N TYR A 79 -13.81 13.42 -16.88
CA TYR A 79 -13.22 13.90 -15.62
C TYR A 79 -11.87 14.57 -15.89
N ARG A 80 -11.76 15.88 -15.63
CA ARG A 80 -10.49 16.62 -15.77
C ARG A 80 -9.67 16.62 -14.49
N GLY A 81 -10.35 16.68 -13.35
CA GLY A 81 -9.67 16.73 -12.07
C GLY A 81 -10.55 16.36 -10.89
N VAL A 82 -9.90 16.15 -9.76
CA VAL A 82 -10.48 15.78 -8.48
C VAL A 82 -10.10 16.85 -7.46
N LYS A 83 -11.04 17.26 -6.61
CA LYS A 83 -10.80 18.27 -5.58
C LYS A 83 -9.72 17.78 -4.62
N ILE A 84 -8.68 18.60 -4.43
CA ILE A 84 -7.47 18.24 -3.68
C ILE A 84 -7.76 17.95 -2.21
N GLY A 85 -8.72 18.66 -1.59
CA GLY A 85 -9.11 18.41 -0.21
C GLY A 85 -9.71 17.01 0.01
N GLY A 86 -10.46 16.51 -0.96
CA GLY A 86 -10.95 15.13 -0.96
C GLY A 86 -9.84 14.10 -1.15
N VAL A 87 -8.84 14.41 -1.99
CA VAL A 87 -7.62 13.59 -2.11
C VAL A 87 -6.84 13.54 -0.79
N LYS A 88 -6.64 14.70 -0.13
CA LYS A 88 -5.98 14.78 1.19
C LYS A 88 -6.71 13.91 2.20
N LYS A 89 -8.04 14.02 2.30
CA LYS A 89 -8.86 13.19 3.20
C LYS A 89 -8.62 11.69 2.97
N LEU A 90 -8.57 11.24 1.72
CA LEU A 90 -8.32 9.83 1.38
C LEU A 90 -6.89 9.40 1.73
N MET A 91 -5.90 10.26 1.53
CA MET A 91 -4.52 9.99 1.94
C MET A 91 -4.38 9.87 3.46
N LEU A 92 -5.02 10.76 4.21
CA LEU A 92 -5.06 10.69 5.68
C LEU A 92 -5.72 9.39 6.16
N LYS A 93 -6.84 8.98 5.55
CA LYS A 93 -7.46 7.67 5.84
C LYS A 93 -6.48 6.53 5.56
N LYS A 94 -5.78 6.52 4.43
CA LYS A 94 -4.75 5.49 4.15
C LYS A 94 -3.64 5.46 5.20
N MET A 95 -3.18 6.62 5.66
CA MET A 95 -2.17 6.71 6.72
C MET A 95 -2.69 6.11 8.03
N GLU A 96 -3.93 6.41 8.41
CA GLU A 96 -4.57 5.80 9.58
C GLU A 96 -4.68 4.28 9.43
N GLN A 97 -5.14 3.79 8.27
CA GLN A 97 -5.23 2.35 7.97
C GLN A 97 -3.86 1.65 8.06
N ARG A 98 -2.79 2.28 7.57
CA ARG A 98 -1.41 1.78 7.71
C ARG A 98 -1.05 1.62 9.19
N GLU A 99 -1.29 2.64 10.01
CA GLU A 99 -0.95 2.56 11.44
C GLU A 99 -1.77 1.50 12.18
N VAL A 100 -3.05 1.34 11.83
CA VAL A 100 -3.89 0.27 12.38
C VAL A 100 -3.36 -1.11 11.99
N LEU A 101 -3.03 -1.34 10.71
CA LEU A 101 -2.41 -2.59 10.26
C LEU A 101 -1.12 -2.88 11.03
N ARG A 102 -0.22 -1.89 11.11
CA ARG A 102 1.06 -2.04 11.83
C ARG A 102 0.83 -2.41 13.29
N LYS A 103 -0.05 -1.69 13.98
CA LYS A 103 -0.39 -1.94 15.37
C LYS A 103 -0.99 -3.34 15.57
N HIS A 104 -1.87 -3.77 14.68
CA HIS A 104 -2.46 -5.10 14.70
C HIS A 104 -1.39 -6.20 14.63
N ILE A 105 -0.51 -6.11 13.63
CA ILE A 105 0.58 -7.08 13.47
C ILE A 105 1.48 -7.09 14.70
N MET A 106 1.90 -5.92 15.19
CA MET A 106 2.74 -5.84 16.39
C MET A 106 2.07 -6.44 17.63
N ASN A 107 0.77 -6.24 17.81
CA ASN A 107 0.02 -6.84 18.93
C ASN A 107 -0.06 -8.37 18.81
N CYS A 108 -0.31 -8.90 17.61
CA CYS A 108 -0.33 -10.34 17.36
C CYS A 108 1.05 -10.96 17.60
N VAL A 109 2.12 -10.34 17.08
CA VAL A 109 3.50 -10.82 17.32
C VAL A 109 3.84 -10.77 18.81
N ALA A 110 3.53 -9.67 19.50
CA ALA A 110 3.74 -9.53 20.94
C ALA A 110 3.00 -10.60 21.76
N SER A 111 1.81 -11.00 21.29
CA SER A 111 0.99 -12.05 21.92
C SER A 111 1.33 -13.47 21.44
N GLN A 112 2.30 -13.59 20.53
CA GLN A 112 2.70 -14.85 19.87
C GLN A 112 1.54 -15.55 19.15
N GLU A 113 0.64 -14.77 18.55
CA GLU A 113 -0.53 -15.23 17.82
C GLU A 113 -0.37 -15.03 16.30
N LEU A 114 -0.93 -15.96 15.53
CA LEU A 114 -1.08 -15.80 14.08
C LEU A 114 -2.34 -14.99 13.78
N THR A 115 -2.26 -14.08 12.82
CA THR A 115 -3.41 -13.38 12.27
C THR A 115 -3.64 -13.76 10.82
N THR A 116 -4.87 -13.65 10.34
CA THR A 116 -5.11 -13.71 8.89
C THR A 116 -5.03 -12.33 8.24
N TYR A 117 -4.80 -12.30 6.93
CA TYR A 117 -4.91 -11.07 6.13
C TYR A 117 -6.30 -10.43 6.26
N ALA A 118 -7.36 -11.24 6.34
CA ALA A 118 -8.72 -10.74 6.47
C ALA A 118 -8.91 -10.05 7.82
N ASP A 119 -8.49 -10.68 8.92
CA ASP A 119 -8.63 -10.10 10.26
C ASP A 119 -7.85 -8.78 10.38
N ALA A 120 -6.62 -8.74 9.84
CA ALA A 120 -5.82 -7.51 9.83
C ALA A 120 -6.47 -6.39 9.02
N MET A 121 -7.08 -6.71 7.87
CA MET A 121 -7.78 -5.73 7.03
C MET A 121 -9.10 -5.26 7.67
N ASP A 122 -9.83 -6.18 8.31
CA ASP A 122 -11.10 -5.86 8.97
C ASP A 122 -10.87 -4.84 10.10
N ASP A 123 -9.80 -4.99 10.90
CA ASP A 123 -9.43 -4.02 11.94
C ASP A 123 -9.10 -2.63 11.37
N ALA A 124 -8.58 -2.56 10.14
CA ALA A 124 -8.26 -1.32 9.43
C ALA A 124 -9.43 -0.75 8.60
N ASP A 125 -10.67 -1.24 8.78
CA ASP A 125 -11.84 -0.82 7.97
C ASP A 125 -11.57 -0.96 6.46
N MET A 126 -10.91 -2.05 6.08
CA MET A 126 -10.57 -2.40 4.70
C MET A 126 -11.34 -3.63 4.24
N ASN A 127 -11.63 -3.73 2.94
CA ASN A 127 -12.36 -4.86 2.40
C ASN A 127 -11.41 -5.87 1.75
N TRP A 128 -11.28 -7.07 2.32
CA TRP A 128 -10.42 -8.12 1.76
C TRP A 128 -10.81 -8.57 0.33
N ARG A 129 -12.05 -8.28 -0.11
CA ARG A 129 -12.51 -8.54 -1.49
C ARG A 129 -12.18 -7.41 -2.46
N SER A 130 -11.67 -6.28 -1.98
CA SER A 130 -11.31 -5.10 -2.77
C SER A 130 -9.85 -5.22 -3.22
N PRO A 131 -9.55 -5.43 -4.53
CA PRO A 131 -8.17 -5.54 -5.00
C PRO A 131 -7.26 -4.35 -4.63
N PRO A 132 -7.74 -3.09 -4.66
CA PRO A 132 -6.96 -1.95 -4.14
C PRO A 132 -6.58 -2.08 -2.67
N ASP A 133 -7.50 -2.55 -1.82
CA ASP A 133 -7.25 -2.69 -0.38
C ASP A 133 -6.29 -3.85 -0.12
N THR A 134 -6.47 -4.99 -0.80
CA THR A 134 -5.54 -6.13 -0.71
C THR A 134 -4.13 -5.72 -1.13
N LYS A 135 -4.01 -4.95 -2.23
CA LYS A 135 -2.72 -4.43 -2.70
C LYS A 135 -2.08 -3.50 -1.66
N PHE A 136 -2.86 -2.61 -1.06
CA PHE A 136 -2.38 -1.70 -0.02
C PHE A 136 -1.91 -2.46 1.23
N CYS A 137 -2.69 -3.44 1.70
CA CYS A 137 -2.32 -4.30 2.82
C CYS A 137 -0.99 -5.02 2.56
N ASN A 138 -0.84 -5.68 1.40
CA ASN A 138 0.40 -6.35 1.03
C ASN A 138 1.59 -5.37 0.99
N HIS A 139 1.40 -4.17 0.46
CA HIS A 139 2.45 -3.15 0.44
C HIS A 139 2.90 -2.77 1.86
N VAL A 140 1.97 -2.51 2.79
CA VAL A 140 2.30 -2.22 4.20
C VAL A 140 3.03 -3.39 4.85
N LEU A 141 2.60 -4.62 4.58
CA LEU A 141 3.26 -5.82 5.13
C LEU A 141 4.67 -6.04 4.58
N GLU A 142 4.90 -5.70 3.31
CA GLU A 142 6.23 -5.72 2.69
C GLU A 142 7.13 -4.62 3.28
N GLU A 143 6.63 -3.41 3.50
CA GLU A 143 7.36 -2.34 4.19
C GLU A 143 7.79 -2.77 5.60
N MET A 144 6.85 -3.30 6.40
CA MET A 144 7.16 -3.82 7.74
C MET A 144 8.22 -4.93 7.72
N SER A 145 8.15 -5.83 6.73
CA SER A 145 9.15 -6.88 6.54
C SER A 145 10.54 -6.32 6.21
N ARG A 146 10.62 -5.30 5.36
CA ARG A 146 11.88 -4.62 5.05
C ARG A 146 12.46 -3.88 6.25
N GLU A 147 11.61 -3.14 6.97
CA GLU A 147 12.01 -2.44 8.20
C GLU A 147 12.56 -3.42 9.23
N SER A 148 11.84 -4.52 9.53
CA SER A 148 12.31 -5.53 10.49
C SER A 148 13.58 -6.27 10.04
N PHE A 149 13.75 -6.48 8.73
CA PHE A 149 14.98 -7.03 8.16
C PHE A 149 16.17 -6.08 8.39
N GLU A 150 15.99 -4.78 8.14
CA GLU A 150 17.01 -3.74 8.31
C GLU A 150 17.34 -3.46 9.79
N GLU A 151 16.34 -3.53 10.67
CA GLU A 151 16.47 -3.30 12.11
C GLU A 151 17.08 -4.47 12.89
N THR A 152 17.21 -5.65 12.26
CA THR A 152 17.78 -6.82 12.93
C THR A 152 19.25 -6.55 13.31
N VAL A 153 19.49 -6.38 14.63
CA VAL A 153 20.79 -6.00 15.21
C VAL A 153 21.86 -7.08 15.02
N ASP A 154 21.46 -8.35 14.96
CA ASP A 154 22.36 -9.46 14.65
C ASP A 154 22.36 -9.71 13.13
N PRO A 155 23.45 -9.37 12.41
CA PRO A 155 23.53 -9.51 10.96
C PRO A 155 23.33 -10.95 10.47
N GLY A 156 23.42 -11.95 11.36
CA GLY A 156 23.19 -13.36 11.05
C GLY A 156 21.75 -13.83 11.17
N ARG A 157 20.81 -12.99 11.62
CA ARG A 157 19.43 -13.41 11.95
C ARG A 157 18.35 -12.53 11.32
N PRO A 158 18.38 -12.29 10.00
CA PRO A 158 17.39 -11.44 9.34
C PRO A 158 15.97 -11.95 9.57
N CYS A 159 15.09 -11.07 10.03
CA CYS A 159 13.71 -11.38 10.39
C CYS A 159 12.71 -10.64 9.51
N LEU A 160 11.70 -11.36 9.03
CA LEU A 160 10.51 -10.80 8.39
C LEU A 160 9.35 -10.84 9.39
N ILE A 161 9.08 -9.72 10.07
CA ILE A 161 8.08 -9.67 11.16
C ILE A 161 6.67 -10.08 10.72
N THR A 162 6.34 -9.91 9.44
CA THR A 162 5.02 -10.24 8.90
C THR A 162 4.83 -11.73 8.59
N SER A 163 5.79 -12.59 8.97
CA SER A 163 5.68 -14.06 8.94
C SER A 163 4.49 -14.62 9.72
N ILE A 164 3.92 -13.83 10.63
CA ILE A 164 2.75 -14.20 11.43
C ILE A 164 1.41 -14.00 10.70
N VAL A 165 1.42 -13.38 9.51
CA VAL A 165 0.23 -13.10 8.71
C VAL A 165 0.02 -14.21 7.69
N VAL A 166 -1.10 -14.92 7.80
CA VAL A 166 -1.35 -16.13 7.00
C VAL A 166 -2.66 -16.06 6.23
N SER A 167 -2.74 -16.83 5.14
CA SER A 167 -4.01 -17.05 4.46
C SER A 167 -4.94 -17.91 5.33
N LYS A 168 -6.25 -17.64 5.24
CA LYS A 168 -7.27 -18.37 6.02
C LYS A 168 -7.30 -19.87 5.69
N ASN A 169 -7.07 -20.21 4.42
CA ASN A 169 -7.21 -21.57 3.90
C ASN A 169 -5.96 -22.41 4.15
N GLU A 170 -4.79 -21.90 3.76
CA GLU A 170 -3.55 -22.69 3.79
C GLU A 170 -2.79 -22.54 5.10
N ARG A 171 -3.17 -21.55 5.94
CA ARG A 171 -2.50 -21.24 7.21
C ARG A 171 -1.01 -20.95 7.07
N ILE A 172 -0.60 -20.49 5.88
CA ILE A 172 0.74 -20.00 5.54
C ILE A 172 0.62 -18.62 4.86
N PRO A 173 1.70 -17.81 4.82
CA PRO A 173 1.70 -16.53 4.11
C PRO A 173 1.41 -16.68 2.61
N THR A 174 1.00 -15.59 1.97
CA THR A 174 0.72 -15.58 0.52
C THR A 174 1.99 -15.42 -0.31
N GLU A 175 1.88 -15.55 -1.64
CA GLU A 175 3.02 -15.38 -2.57
C GLU A 175 3.71 -14.02 -2.44
N SER A 176 3.01 -12.95 -2.06
CA SER A 176 3.61 -11.63 -1.86
C SER A 176 4.67 -11.66 -0.75
N TYR A 177 4.43 -12.40 0.33
CA TYR A 177 5.43 -12.59 1.40
C TYR A 177 6.67 -13.33 0.88
N PHE A 178 6.50 -14.43 0.15
CA PHE A 178 7.64 -15.19 -0.39
C PHE A 178 8.40 -14.41 -1.46
N SER A 179 7.70 -13.62 -2.27
CA SER A 179 8.31 -12.70 -3.23
C SER A 179 9.15 -11.64 -2.52
N CYS A 180 8.68 -11.10 -1.39
CA CYS A 180 9.45 -10.19 -0.56
C CYS A 180 10.72 -10.86 -0.04
N ALA A 181 10.62 -12.08 0.50
CA ALA A 181 11.77 -12.84 0.99
C ALA A 181 12.82 -13.12 -0.10
N ILE A 182 12.39 -13.49 -1.31
CA ILE A 182 13.27 -13.70 -2.47
C ILE A 182 13.97 -12.39 -2.86
N ASN A 183 13.22 -11.28 -2.92
CA ASN A 183 13.77 -9.97 -3.26
C ASN A 183 14.79 -9.45 -2.22
N LEU A 184 14.67 -9.90 -0.97
CA LEU A 184 15.61 -9.61 0.11
C LEU A 184 16.78 -10.62 0.18
N GLY A 185 16.80 -11.62 -0.70
CA GLY A 185 17.85 -12.65 -0.73
C GLY A 185 17.77 -13.68 0.41
N LEU A 186 16.62 -13.79 1.08
CA LEU A 186 16.40 -14.70 2.20
C LEU A 186 15.88 -16.08 1.77
N LEU A 187 15.37 -16.17 0.55
CA LEU A 187 14.80 -17.38 -0.04
C LEU A 187 15.20 -17.47 -1.51
N GLU A 188 15.54 -18.66 -1.97
CA GLU A 188 15.88 -18.89 -3.38
C GLU A 188 14.67 -18.74 -4.29
N HIS A 189 14.88 -18.23 -5.50
CA HIS A 189 13.80 -18.01 -6.48
C HIS A 189 13.11 -19.32 -6.90
N GLU A 190 13.85 -20.43 -6.92
CA GLU A 190 13.36 -21.76 -7.30
C GLU A 190 12.94 -22.62 -6.09
N ALA A 191 12.79 -22.01 -4.90
CA ALA A 191 12.43 -22.74 -3.68
C ALA A 191 11.11 -23.52 -3.83
N THR A 192 11.18 -24.81 -3.52
CA THR A 192 10.07 -25.76 -3.47
C THR A 192 9.04 -25.37 -2.41
N LYS A 193 7.87 -26.03 -2.44
CA LYS A 193 6.82 -25.80 -1.45
C LYS A 193 7.29 -26.16 -0.04
N GLU A 194 8.03 -27.25 0.09
CA GLU A 194 8.63 -27.72 1.33
C GLU A 194 9.64 -26.69 1.88
N GLU A 195 10.54 -26.19 1.03
CA GLU A 195 11.53 -25.18 1.44
C GLU A 195 10.87 -23.87 1.86
N ARG A 196 9.84 -23.42 1.13
CA ARG A 196 9.02 -22.25 1.50
C ARG A 196 8.36 -22.43 2.87
N TYR A 197 7.84 -23.62 3.13
CA TYR A 197 7.19 -23.94 4.40
C TYR A 197 8.18 -23.96 5.57
N ASP A 198 9.35 -24.58 5.39
CA ASP A 198 10.41 -24.62 6.39
C ASP A 198 11.01 -23.22 6.65
N PHE A 199 11.20 -22.44 5.59
CA PHE A 199 11.59 -21.03 5.70
C PHE A 199 10.59 -20.23 6.53
N TRP A 200 9.30 -20.32 6.19
CA TRP A 200 8.25 -19.62 6.91
C TRP A 200 8.21 -20.01 8.40
N LYS A 201 8.31 -21.30 8.73
CA LYS A 201 8.34 -21.75 10.13
C LYS A 201 9.46 -21.09 10.91
N LYS A 202 10.68 -21.09 10.38
CA LYS A 202 11.87 -20.47 10.99
C LYS A 202 11.67 -18.97 11.19
N GLN A 203 11.17 -18.28 10.17
CA GLN A 203 10.94 -16.83 10.23
C GLN A 203 9.84 -16.45 11.21
N LYS A 204 8.76 -17.25 11.29
CA LYS A 204 7.71 -17.08 12.30
C LYS A 204 8.25 -17.26 13.72
N GLU A 205 9.03 -18.32 13.97
CA GLU A 205 9.68 -18.54 15.26
C GLU A 205 10.60 -17.38 15.63
N LEU A 206 11.40 -16.91 14.67
CA LEU A 206 12.28 -15.76 14.85
C LEU A 206 11.52 -14.47 15.14
N ALA A 207 10.39 -14.23 14.46
CA ALA A 207 9.55 -13.07 14.71
C ALA A 207 8.98 -13.09 16.14
N PHE A 208 8.51 -14.25 16.61
CA PHE A 208 8.03 -14.39 17.99
C PHE A 208 9.16 -14.31 19.03
N GLU A 209 10.38 -14.76 18.69
CA GLU A 209 11.52 -14.64 19.58
C GLU A 209 11.99 -13.18 19.74
N LEU A 210 12.10 -12.45 18.63
CA LEU A 210 12.64 -11.08 18.63
C LEU A 210 11.62 -10.04 19.12
N TYR A 211 10.33 -10.26 18.86
CA TYR A 211 9.28 -9.25 19.08
C TYR A 211 8.12 -9.74 19.97
N GLY A 212 8.05 -11.03 20.30
CA GLY A 212 7.06 -11.57 21.23
C GLY A 212 7.34 -11.13 22.67
N LYS A 213 6.30 -10.81 23.45
CA LYS A 213 6.47 -10.51 24.87
C LYS A 213 6.57 -11.82 25.66
N ASN A 214 7.81 -12.21 26.01
CA ASN A 214 8.26 -13.02 27.16
C ASN A 214 9.77 -13.32 26.95
N ASN A 215 10.77 -12.60 27.49
CA ASN A 215 10.91 -11.74 28.68
C ASN A 215 11.44 -10.34 28.33
#